data_AF-A0A1Z9P907-F1
#
_entry.id   AF-A0A1Z9P907-F1
#
_cell.length_a   1.000
_cell.length_b   1.000
_cell.length_c   1.000
_cell.angle_alpha   90.00
_cell.angle_beta   90.00
_cell.angle_gamma   90.00
#
_symmetry.space_group_name_H-M   'P 1'
#
loop_
_entity.id
_entity.type
_entity.pdbx_description
1 polymer ?
#
loop_
_entity_poly.entity_id
_entity_poly.type
_entity_poly.pdbx_seq_one_letter_code
_entity_poly.pdbx_strand_id
1 'polypeptide(L)'
;MVTIKNKVFFICILIFSFSASAQEPLKDIDLVKLHVNSNDEAYVVSFKGAPDKFTFKNIKVKKPKERIFKKLRFISESDKYSIKVFDKDGKQFLNLGIGNPFFATYEHIGYEDRQYMGGLVNSADIEIALPLGTEPSYFVISKRGIDGKFNDFQQIMLP
;
A
#
# COMPACT_ATOMS: atom_id res chain seq x y z
N MET A 1 -39.99 9.00 73.70
CA MET A 1 -39.16 9.64 72.65
C MET A 1 -37.71 9.22 72.86
N VAL A 2 -37.31 8.06 72.32
CA VAL A 2 -35.91 7.69 72.04
C VAL A 2 -35.94 6.63 70.93
N THR A 3 -35.44 7.07 69.79
CA THR A 3 -34.89 6.41 68.59
C THR A 3 -34.76 4.89 68.59
N ILE A 4 -35.50 4.21 67.70
CA ILE A 4 -35.20 2.82 67.28
C ILE A 4 -34.91 2.81 65.77
N LYS A 5 -33.64 2.49 65.51
CA LYS A 5 -32.89 2.40 64.26
C LYS A 5 -33.66 1.99 63.01
N ASN A 6 -33.55 2.85 61.98
CA ASN A 6 -33.68 2.48 60.57
C ASN A 6 -32.78 1.27 60.26
N LYS A 7 -33.38 0.14 59.87
CA LYS A 7 -32.69 -0.92 59.13
C LYS A 7 -33.22 -0.91 57.69
N VAL A 8 -32.63 -0.04 56.87
CA VAL A 8 -32.78 -0.15 55.42
C VAL A 8 -31.86 -1.28 54.98
N PHE A 9 -32.42 -2.47 54.78
CA PHE A 9 -31.71 -3.59 54.19
C PHE A 9 -31.65 -3.37 52.68
N PHE A 10 -30.55 -2.78 52.21
CA PHE A 10 -30.31 -2.49 50.81
C PHE A 10 -29.93 -3.80 50.09
N ILE A 11 -30.91 -4.46 49.48
CA ILE A 11 -30.68 -5.63 48.63
C ILE A 11 -30.16 -5.12 47.28
N CYS A 12 -28.84 -5.16 47.09
CA CYS A 12 -28.22 -4.98 45.78
C CYS A 12 -28.38 -6.27 44.97
N ILE A 13 -29.47 -6.40 44.19
CA ILE A 13 -29.56 -7.42 43.14
C ILE A 13 -28.70 -6.93 41.96
N LEU A 14 -27.51 -7.50 41.84
CA LEU A 14 -26.60 -7.33 40.71
C LEU A 14 -27.05 -8.28 39.60
N ILE A 15 -27.93 -7.82 38.71
CA ILE A 15 -28.29 -8.57 37.50
C ILE A 15 -27.14 -8.38 36.50
N PHE A 16 -26.15 -9.26 36.56
CA PHE A 16 -25.08 -9.28 35.57
C PHE A 16 -25.62 -9.94 34.30
N SER A 17 -26.22 -9.14 33.42
CA SER A 17 -26.62 -9.59 32.09
C SER A 17 -25.36 -9.80 31.24
N PHE A 18 -24.83 -11.02 31.27
CA PHE A 18 -23.82 -11.44 30.30
C PHE A 18 -24.50 -11.63 28.94
N SER A 19 -24.51 -10.57 28.14
CA SER A 19 -24.90 -10.66 26.73
C SER A 19 -23.75 -11.33 25.97
N ALA A 20 -23.83 -12.65 25.82
CA ALA A 20 -23.00 -13.37 24.86
C ALA A 20 -23.45 -12.95 23.45
N SER A 21 -22.80 -11.93 22.91
CA SER A 21 -22.89 -11.62 21.48
C SER A 21 -22.18 -12.75 20.74
N ALA A 22 -22.95 -13.57 20.01
CA ALA A 22 -22.38 -14.49 19.05
C ALA A 22 -21.68 -13.64 17.98
N GLN A 23 -20.35 -13.68 17.98
CA GLN A 23 -19.58 -13.18 16.84
C GLN A 23 -20.04 -13.96 15.61
N GLU A 24 -20.52 -13.23 14.62
CA GLU A 24 -20.89 -13.79 13.32
C GLU A 24 -19.73 -14.67 12.82
N PRO A 25 -20.02 -15.85 12.24
CA PRO A 25 -18.98 -16.70 11.69
C PRO A 25 -18.15 -15.85 10.72
N LEU A 26 -16.83 -15.84 10.93
CA LEU A 26 -15.86 -15.15 10.09
C LEU A 26 -16.24 -15.42 8.63
N LYS A 27 -16.74 -14.38 7.97
CA LYS A 27 -17.07 -14.40 6.54
C LYS A 27 -15.83 -14.93 5.85
N ASP A 28 -15.97 -16.04 5.13
CA ASP A 28 -14.88 -16.73 4.46
C ASP A 28 -14.02 -15.69 3.75
N ILE A 29 -12.81 -15.46 4.27
CA ILE A 29 -11.96 -14.40 3.76
C ILE A 29 -11.51 -14.91 2.42
N ASP A 30 -12.10 -14.39 1.35
CA ASP A 30 -11.66 -14.67 -0.01
C ASP A 30 -10.22 -14.13 -0.09
N LEU A 31 -9.24 -15.01 0.11
CA LEU A 31 -7.83 -14.67 0.21
C LEU A 31 -7.36 -14.32 -1.20
N VAL A 32 -7.62 -13.08 -1.61
CA VAL A 32 -7.12 -12.54 -2.87
C VAL A 32 -5.60 -12.63 -2.81
N LYS A 33 -5.03 -13.50 -3.65
CA LYS A 33 -3.59 -13.68 -3.74
C LYS A 33 -2.99 -12.37 -4.27
N LEU A 34 -2.41 -11.59 -3.37
CA LEU A 34 -1.75 -10.31 -3.70
C LEU A 34 -0.48 -10.48 -4.54
N HIS A 35 -0.01 -11.72 -4.72
CA HIS A 35 1.15 -12.06 -5.52
C HIS A 35 0.75 -12.39 -6.96
N VAL A 36 1.25 -11.59 -7.90
CA VAL A 36 1.10 -11.81 -9.34
C VAL A 36 2.22 -12.73 -9.83
N ASN A 37 1.92 -13.68 -10.72
CA ASN A 37 2.90 -14.56 -11.39
C ASN A 37 3.21 -14.06 -12.81
N SER A 38 4.44 -14.23 -13.31
CA SER A 38 4.85 -13.79 -14.65
C SER A 38 4.21 -14.53 -15.81
N ASN A 39 3.72 -15.73 -15.55
CA ASN A 39 3.00 -16.50 -16.55
C ASN A 39 1.51 -16.15 -16.65
N ASP A 40 0.97 -15.47 -15.65
CA ASP A 40 -0.45 -15.16 -15.53
C ASP A 40 -0.74 -13.72 -15.99
N GLU A 41 -1.97 -13.49 -16.43
CA GLU A 41 -2.41 -12.15 -16.77
C GLU A 41 -2.64 -11.32 -15.50
N ALA A 42 -2.39 -10.02 -15.60
CA ALA A 42 -2.52 -9.08 -14.50
C ALA A 42 -2.93 -7.70 -15.03
N TYR A 43 -3.47 -6.86 -14.16
CA TYR A 43 -3.60 -5.44 -14.46
C TYR A 43 -2.22 -4.80 -14.43
N VAL A 44 -1.73 -4.33 -15.56
CA VAL A 44 -0.51 -3.53 -15.64
C VAL A 44 -0.90 -2.06 -15.72
N VAL A 45 -0.59 -1.34 -14.64
CA VAL A 45 -0.84 0.09 -14.50
C VAL A 45 0.43 0.83 -14.86
N SER A 46 0.32 1.79 -15.78
CA SER A 46 1.44 2.60 -16.27
C SER A 46 1.31 4.03 -15.79
N PHE A 47 2.41 4.58 -15.29
CA PHE A 47 2.54 5.98 -14.88
C PHE A 47 3.71 6.63 -15.62
N LYS A 48 3.58 7.93 -15.90
CA LYS A 48 4.72 8.80 -16.18
C LYS A 48 5.05 9.56 -14.91
N GLY A 49 6.24 9.33 -14.37
CA GLY A 49 6.72 10.01 -13.16
C GLY A 49 7.72 11.10 -13.49
N ALA A 50 7.73 12.13 -12.64
CA ALA A 50 8.81 13.06 -12.36
C ALA A 50 8.97 13.11 -10.82
N PRO A 51 10.11 13.60 -10.28
CA PRO A 51 10.39 13.59 -8.84
C PRO A 51 9.33 14.25 -7.93
N ASP A 52 8.49 15.10 -8.51
CA ASP A 52 7.45 15.92 -7.88
C ASP A 52 6.03 15.58 -8.36
N LYS A 53 5.87 14.87 -9.49
CA LYS A 53 4.55 14.59 -10.08
C LYS A 53 4.51 13.28 -10.85
N PHE A 54 3.50 12.49 -10.59
CA PHE A 54 3.15 11.27 -11.30
C PHE A 54 1.85 11.48 -12.07
N THR A 55 1.77 10.91 -13.26
CA THR A 55 0.59 11.01 -14.15
C THR A 55 0.19 9.62 -14.58
N PHE A 56 -1.06 9.24 -14.32
CA PHE A 56 -1.63 8.01 -14.84
C PHE A 56 -1.62 8.03 -16.37
N LYS A 57 -1.15 6.93 -16.98
CA LYS A 57 -1.16 6.76 -18.44
C LYS A 57 -2.27 5.82 -18.87
N ASN A 58 -2.29 4.60 -18.34
CA ASN A 58 -3.29 3.59 -18.64
C ASN A 58 -3.23 2.42 -17.66
N ILE A 59 -4.26 1.59 -17.71
CA ILE A 59 -4.34 0.27 -17.13
C ILE A 59 -4.68 -0.72 -18.25
N LYS A 60 -3.97 -1.85 -18.34
CA LYS A 60 -4.21 -2.89 -19.35
C LYS A 60 -4.10 -4.26 -18.71
N VAL A 61 -4.96 -5.19 -19.11
CA VAL A 61 -4.79 -6.61 -18.79
C VAL A 61 -3.76 -7.19 -19.75
N LYS A 62 -2.62 -7.61 -19.23
CA LYS A 62 -1.56 -8.29 -20.00
C LYS A 62 -0.67 -9.09 -19.06
N LYS A 63 0.12 -10.01 -19.63
CA LYS A 63 1.24 -10.62 -18.89
C LYS A 63 2.28 -9.53 -18.55
N PRO A 64 2.59 -9.28 -17.27
CA PRO A 64 3.59 -8.30 -16.92
C PRO A 64 4.98 -8.76 -17.35
N LYS A 65 5.91 -7.82 -17.53
CA LYS A 65 7.29 -8.15 -17.85
C LYS A 65 8.00 -8.66 -16.60
N GLU A 66 8.91 -9.63 -16.73
CA GLU A 66 9.81 -10.14 -15.66
C GLU A 66 10.41 -9.02 -14.78
N ARG A 67 10.85 -7.90 -15.40
CA ARG A 67 11.40 -6.74 -14.70
C ARG A 67 10.43 -6.06 -13.73
N ILE A 68 9.12 -6.11 -14.00
CA ILE A 68 8.06 -5.54 -13.16
C ILE A 68 7.82 -6.44 -11.96
N PHE A 69 7.92 -7.76 -12.11
CA PHE A 69 7.83 -8.72 -11.00
C PHE A 69 8.92 -8.56 -9.97
N LYS A 70 10.17 -8.36 -10.41
CA LYS A 70 11.27 -8.06 -9.48
C LYS A 70 11.04 -6.78 -8.67
N LYS A 71 10.13 -5.90 -9.11
CA LYS A 71 9.76 -4.64 -8.45
C LYS A 71 8.43 -4.71 -7.71
N LEU A 72 7.61 -5.74 -7.90
CA LEU A 72 6.45 -6.03 -7.07
C LEU A 72 6.91 -6.64 -5.74
N ARG A 73 7.67 -5.85 -4.99
CA ARG A 73 8.11 -6.19 -3.65
C ARG A 73 7.40 -5.24 -2.69
N PHE A 74 7.18 -5.74 -1.48
CA PHE A 74 6.89 -4.86 -0.36
C PHE A 74 7.99 -3.80 -0.26
N ILE A 75 7.63 -2.65 0.31
CA ILE A 75 8.59 -1.57 0.58
C ILE A 75 9.83 -2.13 1.29
N SER A 76 10.98 -1.73 0.79
CA SER A 76 12.31 -2.00 1.32
C SER A 76 13.01 -0.69 1.70
N GLU A 77 14.15 -0.81 2.39
CA GLU A 77 14.93 0.34 2.86
C GLU A 77 15.52 1.20 1.73
N SER A 78 15.77 0.59 0.56
CA SER A 78 16.32 1.29 -0.60
C SER A 78 15.28 2.08 -1.40
N ASP A 79 13.98 1.85 -1.13
CA ASP A 79 12.90 2.53 -1.84
C ASP A 79 12.80 4.00 -1.42
N LYS A 80 12.88 4.90 -2.42
CA LYS A 80 12.66 6.33 -2.25
C LYS A 80 11.21 6.74 -2.51
N TYR A 81 10.50 5.96 -3.33
CA TYR A 81 9.10 6.18 -3.63
C TYR A 81 8.31 4.89 -3.42
N SER A 82 7.04 5.03 -3.04
CA SER A 82 6.10 3.92 -2.94
C SER A 82 4.75 4.27 -3.54
N ILE A 83 4.00 3.23 -3.94
CA ILE A 83 2.65 3.34 -4.45
C ILE A 83 1.73 2.50 -3.57
N LYS A 84 0.83 3.19 -2.86
CA LYS A 84 -0.28 2.58 -2.14
C LYS A 84 -1.48 2.44 -3.07
N VAL A 85 -2.17 1.32 -2.98
CA VAL A 85 -3.33 0.99 -3.81
C VAL A 85 -4.56 0.84 -2.91
N PHE A 86 -5.62 1.55 -3.29
CA PHE A 86 -6.86 1.60 -2.55
C PHE A 86 -8.03 1.13 -3.40
N ASP A 87 -8.99 0.48 -2.76
CA ASP A 87 -10.27 0.14 -3.36
C ASP A 87 -11.27 1.32 -3.27
N LYS A 88 -12.46 1.12 -3.82
CA LYS A 88 -13.57 2.08 -3.81
C LYS A 88 -14.07 2.44 -2.41
N ASP A 89 -13.85 1.57 -1.43
CA ASP A 89 -14.27 1.75 -0.04
C ASP A 89 -13.19 2.48 0.77
N GLY A 90 -12.07 2.86 0.13
CA GLY A 90 -10.96 3.56 0.74
C GLY A 90 -10.04 2.66 1.55
N LYS A 91 -10.14 1.35 1.42
CA LYS A 91 -9.26 0.40 2.09
C LYS A 91 -8.00 0.19 1.27
N GLN A 92 -6.85 0.40 1.91
CA GLN A 92 -5.56 0.05 1.34
C GLN A 92 -5.39 -1.47 1.32
N PHE A 93 -5.17 -2.06 0.15
CA PHE A 93 -4.91 -3.50 0.03
C PHE A 93 -3.50 -3.83 -0.46
N LEU A 94 -2.74 -2.85 -0.95
CA LEU A 94 -1.36 -3.05 -1.39
C LEU A 94 -0.50 -1.80 -1.19
N ASN A 95 0.78 -2.01 -0.86
CA ASN A 95 1.78 -0.94 -0.76
C ASN A 95 3.12 -1.41 -1.35
N LEU A 96 3.50 -0.83 -2.48
CA LEU A 96 4.62 -1.27 -3.30
C LEU A 96 5.77 -0.27 -3.24
N GLY A 97 6.99 -0.77 -3.01
CA GLY A 97 8.21 0.03 -3.21
C GLY A 97 8.60 0.07 -4.69
N ILE A 98 8.93 1.25 -5.23
CA ILE A 98 9.30 1.40 -6.66
C ILE A 98 10.76 1.86 -6.86
N GLY A 99 11.57 1.82 -5.81
CA GLY A 99 12.97 2.23 -5.80
C GLY A 99 13.13 3.75 -5.89
N ASN A 100 14.18 4.16 -6.59
CA ASN A 100 14.35 5.52 -7.09
C ASN A 100 14.26 5.51 -8.62
N PRO A 101 13.06 5.64 -9.22
CA PRO A 101 12.92 5.62 -10.68
C PRO A 101 13.58 6.83 -11.35
N PHE A 102 13.98 7.85 -10.57
CA PHE A 102 14.60 9.08 -11.05
C PHE A 102 16.12 9.09 -10.90
N PHE A 103 16.74 7.93 -10.70
CA PHE A 103 18.19 7.78 -10.68
C PHE A 103 18.61 6.71 -11.68
N ALA A 104 19.43 7.10 -12.66
CA ALA A 104 20.00 6.19 -13.64
C ALA A 104 21.43 5.82 -13.23
N THR A 105 21.72 4.53 -13.14
CA THR A 105 23.07 4.00 -12.95
C THR A 105 23.78 3.91 -14.30
N TYR A 106 25.08 4.25 -14.31
CA TYR A 106 25.95 4.02 -15.46
C TYR A 106 26.68 2.69 -15.23
N GLU A 107 26.28 1.63 -15.94
CA GLU A 107 26.83 0.27 -15.76
C GLU A 107 27.79 -0.13 -16.89
N HIS A 108 28.59 0.81 -17.38
CA HIS A 108 29.56 0.56 -18.47
C HIS A 108 30.97 0.28 -17.92
N ILE A 109 31.63 -0.77 -18.43
CA ILE A 109 33.07 -1.05 -18.22
C ILE A 109 33.87 0.20 -18.67
N GLY A 110 34.80 0.67 -17.84
CA GLY A 110 35.58 1.90 -18.10
C GLY A 110 35.05 3.17 -17.41
N TYR A 111 33.97 3.07 -16.64
CA TYR A 111 33.48 4.15 -15.77
C TYR A 111 33.81 3.93 -14.29
N GLU A 112 34.59 2.89 -13.96
CA GLU A 112 34.91 2.44 -12.59
C GLU A 112 35.58 3.53 -11.74
N ASP A 113 36.39 4.40 -12.36
CA ASP A 113 37.14 5.45 -11.67
C ASP A 113 36.35 6.76 -11.46
N ARG A 114 35.07 6.80 -11.85
CA ARG A 114 34.26 8.03 -11.69
C ARG A 114 33.87 8.23 -10.23
N GLN A 115 33.81 9.48 -9.79
CA GLN A 115 33.34 9.78 -8.44
C GLN A 115 31.83 9.49 -8.25
N TYR A 116 31.06 9.49 -9.35
CA TYR A 116 29.62 9.24 -9.35
C TYR A 116 29.25 8.25 -10.46
N MET A 117 28.59 7.14 -10.08
CA MET A 117 28.16 6.04 -10.97
C MET A 117 26.73 6.22 -11.50
N GLY A 118 26.22 7.45 -11.56
CA GLY A 118 24.85 7.70 -11.98
C GLY A 118 24.45 9.17 -11.91
N GLY A 119 23.20 9.44 -12.28
CA GLY A 119 22.65 10.79 -12.30
C GLY A 119 21.13 10.81 -12.15
N LEU A 120 20.60 11.97 -11.78
CA LEU A 120 19.15 12.19 -11.72
C LEU A 120 18.57 12.28 -13.13
N VAL A 121 17.39 11.70 -13.31
CA VAL A 121 16.59 11.85 -14.54
C VAL A 121 15.28 12.57 -14.23
N ASN A 122 14.87 13.44 -15.13
CA ASN A 122 13.68 14.28 -14.94
C ASN A 122 12.37 13.54 -15.13
N SER A 123 12.40 12.37 -15.78
CA SER A 123 11.21 11.56 -15.99
C SER A 123 11.50 10.08 -16.10
N ALA A 124 10.56 9.25 -15.67
CA ALA A 124 10.61 7.82 -15.81
C ALA A 124 9.23 7.24 -16.15
N ASP A 125 9.23 6.12 -16.88
CA ASP A 125 8.04 5.30 -17.06
C ASP A 125 8.01 4.21 -15.98
N ILE A 126 6.97 4.23 -15.15
CA ILE A 126 6.77 3.27 -14.07
C ILE A 126 5.61 2.35 -14.46
N GLU A 127 5.83 1.04 -14.38
CA GLU A 127 4.78 0.05 -14.52
C GLU A 127 4.70 -0.75 -13.21
N ILE A 128 3.49 -0.94 -12.69
CA ILE A 128 3.18 -1.89 -11.60
C ILE A 128 2.19 -2.92 -12.11
N ALA A 129 2.18 -4.10 -11.51
CA ALA A 129 1.20 -5.14 -11.81
C ALA A 129 0.34 -5.48 -10.58
N LEU A 130 -0.97 -5.63 -10.80
CA LEU A 130 -1.95 -5.95 -9.78
C LEU A 130 -2.70 -7.23 -10.20
N PRO A 131 -3.04 -8.13 -9.27
CA PRO A 131 -3.72 -9.37 -9.60
C PRO A 131 -5.13 -9.13 -10.12
N LEU A 132 -5.53 -9.93 -11.11
CA LEU A 132 -6.92 -10.00 -11.58
C LEU A 132 -7.79 -10.53 -10.43
N GLY A 133 -8.77 -9.76 -9.98
CA GLY A 133 -9.50 -10.00 -8.73
C GLY A 133 -9.34 -8.89 -7.69
N THR A 134 -8.49 -7.90 -7.97
CA THR A 134 -8.49 -6.62 -7.23
C THR A 134 -9.27 -5.56 -7.99
N GLU A 135 -9.92 -4.66 -7.26
CA GLU A 135 -10.65 -3.52 -7.81
C GLU A 135 -9.99 -2.20 -7.36
N PRO A 136 -8.84 -1.82 -7.95
CA PRO A 136 -8.20 -0.56 -7.61
C PRO A 136 -9.09 0.62 -8.04
N SER A 137 -9.26 1.60 -7.16
CA SER A 137 -9.99 2.85 -7.42
C SER A 137 -9.05 4.05 -7.50
N TYR A 138 -8.06 4.12 -6.61
CA TYR A 138 -7.07 5.20 -6.65
C TYR A 138 -5.72 4.75 -6.08
N PHE A 139 -4.70 5.53 -6.42
CA PHE A 139 -3.34 5.35 -5.96
C PHE A 139 -2.91 6.53 -5.11
N VAL A 140 -2.09 6.27 -4.10
CA VAL A 140 -1.37 7.31 -3.36
C VAL A 140 0.12 7.09 -3.54
N ILE A 141 0.81 8.11 -4.04
CA ILE A 141 2.25 8.13 -4.18
C ILE A 141 2.83 8.74 -2.91
N SER A 142 3.77 8.01 -2.32
CA SER A 142 4.52 8.46 -1.15
C SER A 142 5.99 8.58 -1.47
N LYS A 143 6.65 9.53 -0.82
CA LYS A 143 8.09 9.78 -0.93
C LYS A 143 8.75 9.63 0.43
N ARG A 144 9.87 8.92 0.46
CA ARG A 144 10.66 8.77 1.68
C ARG A 144 11.38 10.09 2.01
N GLY A 145 11.10 10.63 3.19
CA GLY A 145 11.75 11.80 3.76
C GLY A 145 13.15 11.50 4.27
N ILE A 146 13.83 12.54 4.75
CA ILE A 146 15.17 12.45 5.36
C ILE A 146 15.13 11.66 6.67
N ASP A 147 13.99 11.71 7.37
CA ASP A 147 13.68 10.93 8.57
C ASP A 147 13.41 9.44 8.29
N GLY A 148 13.48 9.02 7.02
CA GLY A 148 13.21 7.66 6.60
C GLY A 148 11.72 7.30 6.52
N LYS A 149 10.80 8.22 6.83
CA LYS A 149 9.36 7.96 6.76
C LYS A 149 8.80 8.26 5.38
N PHE A 150 7.80 7.49 4.95
CA PHE A 150 7.08 7.79 3.72
C PHE A 150 5.98 8.81 3.99
N ASN A 151 6.04 9.93 3.28
CA ASN A 151 5.00 10.95 3.31
C ASN A 151 4.22 10.92 1.99
N ASP A 152 2.90 10.90 2.09
CA ASP A 152 2.01 10.94 0.93
C ASP A 152 2.08 12.34 0.33
N PHE A 153 2.32 12.42 -0.98
CA PHE A 153 2.42 13.72 -1.66
C PHE A 153 1.51 13.84 -2.89
N GLN A 154 0.96 12.73 -3.38
CA GLN A 154 0.04 12.77 -4.50
C GLN A 154 -0.98 11.64 -4.47
N GLN A 155 -2.24 11.97 -4.73
CA GLN A 155 -3.30 11.00 -5.02
C GLN A 155 -3.63 11.02 -6.51
N ILE A 156 -3.88 9.85 -7.09
CA ILE A 156 -4.22 9.66 -8.50
C ILE A 156 -5.47 8.79 -8.58
N MET A 157 -6.58 9.38 -8.99
CA MET A 157 -7.82 8.65 -9.22
C MET A 157 -7.76 7.92 -10.56
N LEU A 158 -8.29 6.69 -10.59
CA LEU A 158 -8.57 6.02 -11.85
C LEU A 158 -9.84 6.63 -12.48
N PRO A 159 -9.86 6.75 -13.82
CA PRO A 159 -11.03 7.23 -14.55
C PRO A 159 -12.21 6.24 -14.52
#